data_AF-K0RPQ8-F1
#
_entry.id   AF-K0RPQ8-F1
#
_cell.length_a   1.000
_cell.length_b   1.000
_cell.length_c   1.000
_cell.angle_alpha   90.00
_cell.angle_beta   90.00
_cell.angle_gamma   90.00
#
_symmetry.space_group_name_H-M   'P 1'
#
loop_
_entity.id
_entity.type
_entity.pdbx_description
1 polymer ?
#
loop_
_entity_poly.entity_id
_entity_poly.type
_entity_poly.pdbx_seq_one_letter_code
_entity_poly.pdbx_strand_id
1 'polypeptide(L)'
;MPPSRRTPRRRTKPSQGLQAGRLGKQRETNVERWNVRFRELLDYRSEHGSCNVPRSQGKLGAWVNHQRSAYNANSLAQDRVDQLNSIGFMWSLIAKGHNVPWETRFDELVQYKTKHGDCNVPQSQGNLGIWVSYQRKVYKVGSLAQDRIDRLNGIGFNWSFIAKGPNVPWETRFDELVQYKAKHGDCNVPRSQGPLG
;
A
#
# COMPACT_ATOMS: atom_id res chain seq x y z
N MET A 1 78.50 -12.92 45.80
CA MET A 1 79.24 -12.27 44.69
C MET A 1 78.25 -11.83 43.61
N PRO A 2 78.12 -10.53 43.31
CA PRO A 2 77.78 -10.02 41.97
C PRO A 2 79.09 -9.68 41.22
N PRO A 3 79.11 -9.05 40.02
CA PRO A 3 78.19 -9.00 38.88
C PRO A 3 78.89 -9.45 37.57
N SER A 4 78.17 -9.51 36.44
CA SER A 4 78.81 -9.08 35.17
C SER A 4 77.79 -8.60 34.15
N ARG A 5 77.88 -7.30 33.83
CA ARG A 5 77.22 -6.62 32.73
C ARG A 5 78.04 -6.85 31.46
N ARG A 6 77.39 -6.96 30.29
CA ARG A 6 77.70 -6.13 29.11
C ARG A 6 76.60 -6.23 28.04
N THR A 7 76.36 -5.08 27.45
CA THR A 7 75.28 -4.63 26.56
C THR A 7 75.62 -4.88 25.07
N PRO A 8 75.04 -4.16 24.08
CA PRO A 8 73.84 -4.50 23.31
C PRO A 8 74.14 -4.70 21.80
N ARG A 9 73.19 -5.21 21.01
CA ARG A 9 73.23 -4.99 19.55
C ARG A 9 71.84 -4.65 19.01
N ARG A 10 71.80 -3.56 18.26
CA ARG A 10 70.61 -2.86 17.74
C ARG A 10 70.40 -3.22 16.26
N ARG A 11 69.11 -3.25 15.86
CA ARG A 11 68.53 -3.18 14.48
C ARG A 11 68.77 -4.43 13.63
N THR A 12 67.73 -5.01 13.00
CA THR A 12 66.85 -4.39 11.99
C THR A 12 65.45 -5.03 11.94
N LYS A 13 64.41 -4.22 11.65
CA LYS A 13 63.21 -4.61 10.88
C LYS A 13 63.53 -4.28 9.40
N PRO A 14 63.00 -4.99 8.38
CA PRO A 14 61.60 -4.83 7.94
C PRO A 14 60.93 -6.17 7.52
N SER A 15 59.61 -6.30 7.72
CA SER A 15 58.55 -6.32 6.68
C SER A 15 58.67 -7.54 5.73
N GLN A 16 57.69 -8.38 5.44
CA GLN A 16 56.24 -8.25 5.42
C GLN A 16 55.66 -9.66 5.62
N GLY A 17 54.62 -9.76 6.44
CA GLY A 17 53.69 -10.89 6.40
C GLY A 17 52.31 -10.27 6.58
N LEU A 18 51.67 -9.92 5.46
CA LEU A 18 50.29 -9.46 5.43
C LEU A 18 49.43 -10.49 6.15
N GLN A 19 49.05 -10.21 7.39
CA GLN A 19 47.79 -10.72 7.90
C GLN A 19 46.70 -9.94 7.19
N ALA A 20 46.22 -10.50 6.07
CA ALA A 20 44.95 -10.10 5.50
C ALA A 20 43.87 -10.51 6.52
N GLY A 21 43.61 -9.60 7.46
CA GLY A 21 42.44 -9.63 8.31
C GLY A 21 41.23 -9.78 7.41
N ARG A 22 40.51 -10.89 7.61
CA ARG A 22 39.25 -11.19 6.98
C ARG A 22 38.28 -10.06 7.35
N LEU A 23 38.19 -9.03 6.50
CA LEU A 23 37.22 -7.95 6.63
C LEU A 23 35.84 -8.60 6.58
N GLY A 24 35.27 -8.83 7.77
CA GLY A 24 33.90 -9.26 7.91
C GLY A 24 33.03 -8.25 7.20
N LYS A 25 32.29 -8.71 6.18
CA LYS A 25 31.14 -7.98 5.64
C LYS A 25 30.24 -7.67 6.83
N GLN A 26 30.35 -6.48 7.41
CA GLN A 26 29.42 -6.04 8.43
C GLN A 26 28.04 -6.08 7.78
N ARG A 27 27.15 -6.89 8.35
CA ARG A 27 25.77 -6.98 7.90
C ARG A 27 25.13 -5.64 8.27
N GLU A 28 24.92 -4.78 7.29
CA GLU A 28 24.16 -3.53 7.45
C GLU A 28 22.88 -3.78 8.25
N THR A 29 22.66 -2.95 9.25
CA THR A 29 21.47 -3.01 10.10
C THR A 29 20.23 -2.57 9.32
N ASN A 30 19.05 -2.99 9.77
CA ASN A 30 17.78 -2.58 9.17
C ASN A 30 17.55 -1.05 9.25
N VAL A 31 18.18 -0.38 10.22
CA VAL A 31 18.11 1.08 10.39
C VAL A 31 18.98 1.79 9.35
N GLU A 32 20.21 1.32 9.12
CA GLU A 32 21.09 1.89 8.09
C GLU A 32 20.49 1.77 6.70
N ARG A 33 19.93 0.60 6.36
CA ARG A 33 19.26 0.37 5.08
C ARG A 33 18.05 1.29 4.89
N TRP A 34 17.28 1.52 5.95
CA TRP A 34 16.19 2.48 5.94
C TRP A 34 16.69 3.89 5.67
N ASN A 35 17.70 4.35 6.43
CA ASN A 35 18.26 5.69 6.30
C ASN A 35 18.85 5.97 4.91
N VAL A 36 19.48 4.97 4.29
CA VAL A 36 19.99 5.08 2.92
C VAL A 36 18.83 5.30 1.94
N ARG A 37 17.77 4.48 1.98
CA ARG A 37 16.63 4.61 1.07
C ARG A 37 15.80 5.86 1.32
N PHE A 38 15.69 6.28 2.58
CA PHE A 38 15.02 7.52 2.94
C PHE A 38 15.77 8.73 2.39
N ARG A 39 17.12 8.75 2.45
CA ARG A 39 17.94 9.78 1.80
C ARG A 39 17.76 9.81 0.28
N GLU A 40 17.81 8.65 -0.38
CA GLU A 40 17.55 8.57 -1.82
C GLU A 40 16.16 9.12 -2.20
N LEU A 41 15.16 8.94 -1.34
CA LEU A 41 13.82 9.51 -1.54
C LEU A 41 13.81 11.05 -1.40
N LEU A 42 14.59 11.61 -0.48
CA LEU A 42 14.76 13.05 -0.34
C LEU A 42 15.43 13.66 -1.58
N ASP A 43 16.48 13.01 -2.07
CA ASP A 43 17.20 13.42 -3.28
C ASP A 43 16.24 13.38 -4.49
N TYR A 44 15.48 12.29 -4.63
CA TYR A 44 14.46 12.18 -5.67
C TYR A 44 13.43 13.30 -5.59
N ARG A 45 12.95 13.63 -4.39
CA ARG A 45 12.00 14.73 -4.17
C ARG A 45 12.61 16.08 -4.56
N SER A 46 13.88 16.31 -4.24
CA SER A 46 14.59 17.54 -4.61
C SER A 46 14.67 17.70 -6.12
N GLU A 47 14.89 16.61 -6.86
CA GLU A 47 15.01 16.63 -8.32
C GLU A 47 13.64 16.70 -9.03
N HIS A 48 12.62 16.01 -8.52
CA HIS A 48 11.35 15.80 -9.22
C HIS A 48 10.16 16.56 -8.59
N GLY A 49 10.38 17.29 -7.49
CA GLY A 49 9.36 18.02 -6.75
C GLY A 49 8.35 17.16 -6.00
N SER A 50 8.46 15.83 -6.05
CA SER A 50 7.52 14.90 -5.39
C SER A 50 8.17 13.58 -4.99
N CYS A 51 7.57 12.88 -4.04
CA CYS A 51 7.98 11.53 -3.63
C CYS A 51 7.31 10.42 -4.47
N ASN A 52 6.80 10.75 -5.67
CA ASN A 52 6.03 9.84 -6.51
C ASN A 52 6.93 8.97 -7.37
N VAL A 53 7.76 8.16 -6.72
CA VAL A 53 8.74 7.32 -7.40
C VAL A 53 8.04 6.20 -8.19
N PRO A 54 8.20 6.14 -9.54
CA PRO A 54 7.70 5.02 -10.35
C PRO A 54 8.35 3.69 -9.96
N ARG A 55 7.62 2.57 -10.13
CA ARG A 55 8.18 1.23 -9.86
C ARG A 55 9.42 0.91 -10.71
N SER A 56 9.51 1.51 -11.91
CA SER A 56 10.66 1.37 -12.81
C SER A 56 11.93 2.07 -12.31
N GLN A 57 11.86 2.93 -11.28
CA GLN A 57 13.03 3.57 -10.65
C GLN A 57 13.80 2.60 -9.73
N GLY A 58 14.10 1.41 -10.25
CA GLY A 58 14.95 0.41 -9.62
C GLY A 58 14.63 0.12 -8.15
N LYS A 59 15.67 0.14 -7.32
CA LYS A 59 15.59 -0.22 -5.90
C LYS A 59 14.74 0.77 -5.09
N LEU A 60 14.79 2.06 -5.42
CA LEU A 60 14.00 3.09 -4.76
C LEU A 60 12.51 2.91 -5.07
N GLY A 61 12.16 2.69 -6.34
CA GLY A 61 10.79 2.41 -6.75
C GLY A 61 10.20 1.15 -6.10
N ALA A 62 10.99 0.09 -5.98
CA ALA A 62 10.59 -1.11 -5.24
C ALA A 62 10.40 -0.83 -3.74
N TRP A 63 11.33 -0.09 -3.12
CA TRP A 63 11.27 0.26 -1.70
C TRP A 63 10.06 1.14 -1.37
N VAL A 64 9.77 2.16 -2.18
CA VAL A 64 8.60 3.03 -2.04
C VAL A 64 7.30 2.23 -2.11
N ASN A 65 7.19 1.30 -3.07
CA ASN A 65 6.01 0.44 -3.16
C ASN A 65 5.88 -0.52 -1.97
N HIS A 66 7.00 -1.03 -1.46
CA HIS A 66 6.98 -1.84 -0.24
C HIS A 66 6.46 -1.04 0.96
N GLN A 67 6.85 0.23 1.11
CA GLN A 67 6.34 1.08 2.20
C GLN A 67 4.83 1.29 2.07
N ARG A 68 4.33 1.55 0.86
CA ARG A 68 2.88 1.67 0.61
C ARG A 68 2.12 0.38 0.96
N SER A 69 2.66 -0.78 0.57
CA SER A 69 2.07 -2.07 0.91
C SER A 69 2.10 -2.35 2.42
N ALA A 70 3.22 -2.07 3.09
CA ALA A 70 3.39 -2.27 4.53
C ALA A 70 2.47 -1.33 5.35
N TYR A 71 2.32 -0.08 4.90
CA TYR A 71 1.38 0.87 5.49
C TYR A 71 -0.07 0.38 5.36
N ASN A 72 -0.48 -0.06 4.16
CA ASN A 72 -1.83 -0.59 3.96
C ASN A 72 -2.10 -1.89 4.74
N ALA A 73 -1.06 -2.65 5.06
CA ALA A 73 -1.12 -3.84 5.89
C ALA A 73 -0.98 -3.56 7.40
N ASN A 74 -0.88 -2.29 7.81
CA ASN A 74 -0.60 -1.86 9.19
C ASN A 74 0.65 -2.53 9.81
N SER A 75 1.63 -2.92 8.99
CA SER A 75 2.86 -3.59 9.43
C SER A 75 4.09 -2.68 9.40
N LEU A 76 3.92 -1.42 9.00
CA LEU A 76 4.96 -0.41 9.04
C LEU A 76 5.03 0.25 10.42
N ALA A 77 6.24 0.33 10.98
CA ALA A 77 6.46 0.97 12.27
C ALA A 77 6.10 2.47 12.25
N GLN A 78 5.54 2.97 13.35
CA GLN A 78 4.98 4.33 13.43
C GLN A 78 6.04 5.41 13.18
N ASP A 79 7.26 5.24 13.68
CA ASP A 79 8.39 6.14 13.45
C ASP A 79 8.69 6.34 11.96
N ARG A 80 8.56 5.27 11.17
CA ARG A 80 8.76 5.28 9.71
C ARG A 80 7.61 5.96 8.98
N VAL A 81 6.39 5.79 9.48
CA VAL A 81 5.20 6.50 8.98
C VAL A 81 5.36 8.00 9.20
N ASP A 82 5.76 8.41 10.41
CA ASP A 82 5.94 9.81 10.77
C ASP A 82 7.05 10.46 9.93
N GLN A 83 8.17 9.76 9.72
CA GLN A 83 9.24 10.23 8.84
C GLN A 83 8.78 10.44 7.40
N LEU A 84 8.01 9.51 6.82
CA LEU A 84 7.49 9.65 5.46
C LEU A 84 6.41 10.74 5.38
N ASN A 85 5.58 10.89 6.40
CA ASN A 85 4.59 11.97 6.47
C ASN A 85 5.26 13.35 6.54
N SER A 86 6.37 13.48 7.28
CA SER A 86 7.10 14.75 7.43
C SER A 86 7.60 15.34 6.10
N ILE A 87 7.76 14.51 5.07
CA ILE A 87 8.22 14.92 3.74
C ILE A 87 7.09 14.98 2.70
N GLY A 88 5.83 14.83 3.13
CA GLY A 88 4.66 14.86 2.27
C GLY A 88 4.50 13.60 1.40
N PHE A 89 4.97 12.45 1.89
CA PHE A 89 4.90 11.20 1.13
C PHE A 89 3.46 10.76 0.87
N MET A 90 3.12 10.50 -0.40
CA MET A 90 1.81 9.99 -0.76
C MET A 90 1.78 8.46 -0.74
N TRP A 91 0.93 7.92 0.15
CA TRP A 91 0.72 6.49 0.34
C TRP A 91 -0.06 5.82 -0.81
N SER A 92 -0.80 6.59 -1.60
CA SER A 92 -1.50 6.11 -2.80
C SER A 92 -1.20 6.99 -4.01
N LEU A 93 -0.78 6.38 -5.13
CA LEU A 93 -0.58 7.06 -6.42
C LEU A 93 -1.75 6.91 -7.38
N ILE A 94 -2.70 6.01 -7.09
CA ILE A 94 -3.89 5.88 -7.92
C ILE A 94 -4.88 6.92 -7.42
N ALA A 95 -5.28 7.82 -8.32
CA ALA A 95 -6.35 8.81 -8.16
C ALA A 95 -7.75 8.15 -8.02
N LYS A 96 -7.85 7.10 -7.22
CA LYS A 96 -9.10 6.55 -6.70
C LYS A 96 -9.06 6.66 -5.18
N GLY A 97 -9.40 7.85 -4.67
CA GLY A 97 -10.01 8.05 -3.35
C GLY A 97 -9.19 7.88 -2.06
N HIS A 98 -7.87 7.61 -2.09
CA HIS A 98 -7.14 7.23 -0.88
C HIS A 98 -5.91 8.11 -0.57
N ASN A 99 -6.14 9.32 -0.06
CA ASN A 99 -5.23 9.92 0.93
C ASN A 99 -6.01 10.46 2.14
N VAL A 100 -7.19 9.89 2.36
CA VAL A 100 -8.08 10.25 3.48
C VAL A 100 -7.91 9.17 4.54
N PRO A 101 -7.52 9.51 5.78
CA PRO A 101 -7.44 8.57 6.90
C PRO A 101 -8.73 7.74 7.02
N TRP A 102 -8.58 6.51 7.53
CA TRP A 102 -9.73 5.60 7.70
C TRP A 102 -10.80 6.23 8.58
N GLU A 103 -10.37 6.95 9.61
CA GLU A 103 -11.14 7.69 10.59
C GLU A 103 -11.98 8.78 9.92
N THR A 104 -11.39 9.55 9.01
CA THR A 104 -12.13 10.57 8.26
C THR A 104 -13.21 9.95 7.36
N ARG A 105 -12.94 8.80 6.74
CA ARG A 105 -13.96 8.06 5.97
C ARG A 105 -15.03 7.44 6.85
N PHE A 106 -14.66 6.99 8.04
CA PHE A 106 -15.61 6.51 9.03
C PHE A 106 -16.53 7.64 9.51
N ASP A 107 -15.99 8.84 9.78
CA ASP A 107 -16.78 10.01 10.15
C ASP A 107 -17.72 10.43 9.01
N GLU A 108 -17.26 10.42 7.76
CA GLU A 108 -18.12 10.63 6.58
C GLU A 108 -19.26 9.60 6.51
N LEU A 109 -18.99 8.33 6.84
CA LEU A 109 -20.01 7.27 6.89
C LEU A 109 -21.01 7.49 8.02
N VAL A 110 -20.56 7.95 9.20
CA VAL A 110 -21.44 8.32 10.31
C VAL A 110 -22.37 9.45 9.89
N GLN A 111 -21.84 10.49 9.24
CA GLN A 111 -22.64 11.60 8.72
C GLN A 111 -23.63 11.14 7.64
N TYR A 112 -23.20 10.22 6.76
CA TYR A 112 -24.08 9.61 5.77
C TYR A 112 -25.25 8.89 6.45
N LYS A 113 -24.96 8.07 7.48
CA LYS A 113 -25.99 7.38 8.25
C LYS A 113 -26.97 8.34 8.92
N THR A 114 -26.48 9.44 9.50
CA THR A 114 -27.37 10.46 10.08
C THR A 114 -28.33 11.06 9.05
N LYS A 115 -27.89 11.20 7.79
CA LYS A 115 -28.70 11.78 6.71
C LYS A 115 -29.64 10.77 6.05
N HIS A 116 -29.21 9.52 5.88
CA HIS A 116 -29.90 8.51 5.07
C HIS A 116 -30.53 7.38 5.89
N GLY A 117 -30.23 7.29 7.19
CA GLY A 117 -30.72 6.26 8.10
C GLY A 117 -29.92 4.95 8.08
N ASP A 118 -29.04 4.75 7.10
CA ASP A 118 -28.26 3.53 6.95
C ASP A 118 -26.81 3.77 6.47
N CYS A 119 -26.03 2.68 6.41
CA CYS A 119 -24.65 2.69 5.91
C CYS A 119 -24.53 2.07 4.49
N ASN A 120 -25.63 1.99 3.74
CA ASN A 120 -25.71 1.32 2.45
C ASN A 120 -25.29 2.26 1.31
N VAL A 121 -24.09 2.82 1.41
CA VAL A 121 -23.59 3.81 0.43
C VAL A 121 -23.37 3.15 -0.94
N PRO A 122 -24.08 3.57 -2.01
CA PRO A 122 -23.84 3.10 -3.37
C PRO A 122 -22.46 3.54 -3.89
N GLN A 123 -21.83 2.76 -4.77
CA GLN A 123 -20.55 3.15 -5.39
C GLN A 123 -20.63 4.44 -6.20
N SER A 124 -21.82 4.78 -6.72
CA SER A 124 -22.06 6.05 -7.42
C SER A 124 -21.96 7.28 -6.51
N GLN A 125 -22.00 7.13 -5.18
CA GLN A 125 -21.77 8.20 -4.20
C GLN A 125 -20.27 8.54 -4.04
N GLY A 126 -19.50 8.39 -5.12
CA GLY A 126 -18.09 8.74 -5.19
C GLY A 126 -17.21 7.97 -4.21
N ASN A 127 -16.26 8.69 -3.60
CA ASN A 127 -15.19 8.10 -2.81
C ASN A 127 -15.68 7.31 -1.59
N LEU A 128 -16.75 7.78 -0.93
CA LEU A 128 -17.33 7.10 0.23
C LEU A 128 -17.94 5.73 -0.16
N GLY A 129 -18.65 5.68 -1.29
CA GLY A 129 -19.23 4.43 -1.81
C GLY A 129 -18.19 3.40 -2.23
N ILE A 130 -17.08 3.86 -2.83
CA ILE A 130 -15.92 3.03 -3.15
C ILE A 130 -15.27 2.50 -1.87
N TRP A 131 -15.06 3.37 -0.87
CA TRP A 131 -14.47 2.99 0.41
C TRP A 131 -15.31 1.97 1.18
N VAL A 132 -16.63 2.16 1.25
CA VAL A 132 -17.60 1.21 1.85
C VAL A 132 -17.55 -0.15 1.15
N SER A 133 -17.52 -0.15 -0.18
CA SER A 133 -17.40 -1.39 -0.96
C SER A 133 -16.08 -2.11 -0.69
N TYR A 134 -14.99 -1.36 -0.55
CA TYR A 134 -13.69 -1.90 -0.19
C TYR A 134 -13.71 -2.52 1.20
N GLN A 135 -14.32 -1.89 2.21
CA GLN A 135 -14.46 -2.45 3.56
C GLN A 135 -15.13 -3.84 3.52
N ARG A 136 -16.24 -4.00 2.79
CA ARG A 136 -16.92 -5.30 2.63
C ARG A 136 -16.03 -6.34 1.96
N LYS A 137 -15.27 -5.94 0.94
CA LYS A 137 -14.32 -6.83 0.25
C LYS A 137 -13.22 -7.32 1.21
N VAL A 138 -12.58 -6.42 1.97
CA VAL A 138 -11.49 -6.79 2.88
C VAL A 138 -11.98 -7.60 4.08
N TYR A 139 -13.20 -7.35 4.54
CA TYR A 139 -13.87 -8.19 5.55
C TYR A 139 -14.10 -9.61 5.04
N LYS A 140 -14.63 -9.77 3.81
CA LYS A 140 -14.89 -11.09 3.22
C LYS A 140 -13.63 -11.96 3.06
N VAL A 141 -12.49 -11.34 2.80
CA VAL A 141 -11.20 -12.05 2.68
C VAL A 141 -10.47 -12.20 4.02
N GLY A 142 -11.07 -11.73 5.13
CA GLY A 142 -10.52 -11.88 6.49
C GLY A 142 -9.30 -11.00 6.78
N SER A 143 -9.07 -9.94 6.01
CA SER A 143 -7.89 -9.08 6.14
C SER A 143 -8.19 -7.72 6.79
N LEU A 144 -9.40 -7.51 7.29
CA LEU A 144 -9.79 -6.29 7.99
C LEU A 144 -9.44 -6.39 9.47
N ALA A 145 -8.81 -5.37 10.04
CA ALA A 145 -8.45 -5.33 11.45
C ALA A 145 -9.70 -5.35 12.34
N GLN A 146 -9.60 -6.05 13.49
CA GLN A 146 -10.74 -6.27 14.38
C GLN A 146 -11.32 -4.96 14.92
N ASP A 147 -10.48 -3.98 15.24
CA ASP A 147 -10.91 -2.66 15.72
C ASP A 147 -11.83 -1.95 14.71
N ARG A 148 -11.57 -2.10 13.41
CA ARG A 148 -12.38 -1.52 12.33
C ARG A 148 -13.69 -2.26 12.17
N ILE A 149 -13.67 -3.58 12.32
CA ILE A 149 -14.88 -4.41 12.33
C ILE A 149 -15.79 -3.98 13.47
N ASP A 150 -15.25 -3.83 14.67
CA ASP A 150 -16.00 -3.44 15.87
C ASP A 150 -16.61 -2.05 15.72
N ARG A 151 -15.85 -1.08 15.19
CA ARG A 151 -16.36 0.27 14.91
C ARG A 151 -17.47 0.28 13.87
N LEU A 152 -17.33 -0.47 12.77
CA LEU A 152 -18.35 -0.57 11.74
C LEU A 152 -19.62 -1.29 12.27
N ASN A 153 -19.44 -2.33 13.09
CA ASN A 153 -20.55 -2.98 13.78
C ASN A 153 -21.28 -2.02 14.73
N GLY A 154 -20.53 -1.17 15.45
CA GLY A 154 -21.09 -0.17 16.37
C GLY A 154 -22.04 0.83 15.70
N ILE A 155 -21.89 1.06 14.40
CA ILE A 155 -22.81 1.91 13.63
C ILE A 155 -23.84 1.10 12.83
N GLY A 156 -23.97 -0.20 13.05
CA GLY A 156 -24.93 -1.05 12.34
C GLY A 156 -24.58 -1.28 10.87
N PHE A 157 -23.29 -1.34 10.54
CA PHE A 157 -22.83 -1.51 9.16
C PHE A 157 -23.26 -2.86 8.58
N ASN A 158 -23.91 -2.83 7.41
CA ASN A 158 -24.31 -4.04 6.71
C ASN A 158 -23.18 -4.58 5.82
N TRP A 159 -22.59 -5.70 6.24
CA TRP A 159 -21.53 -6.40 5.50
C TRP A 159 -21.99 -7.13 4.23
N SER A 160 -23.28 -7.49 4.14
CA SER A 160 -23.83 -8.26 3.02
C SER A 160 -24.41 -7.40 1.89
N PHE A 161 -24.38 -6.06 2.01
CA PHE A 161 -24.91 -5.17 0.98
C PHE A 161 -24.04 -5.20 -0.28
N ILE A 162 -24.57 -5.87 -1.31
CA ILE A 162 -24.09 -5.78 -2.68
C ILE A 162 -25.03 -4.80 -3.37
N ALA A 163 -24.54 -3.59 -3.64
CA ALA A 163 -25.21 -2.70 -4.59
C ALA A 163 -25.13 -3.37 -5.97
N LYS A 164 -26.10 -4.22 -6.30
CA LYS A 164 -26.29 -4.63 -7.67
C LYS A 164 -26.66 -3.36 -8.45
N GLY A 165 -26.13 -3.19 -9.67
CA GLY A 165 -26.78 -2.35 -10.66
C GLY A 165 -28.26 -2.75 -10.80
N PRO A 166 -29.09 -2.01 -11.55
CA PRO A 166 -30.52 -2.32 -11.65
C PRO A 166 -30.70 -3.82 -11.86
N ASN A 167 -31.44 -4.45 -10.93
CA ASN A 167 -31.70 -5.88 -10.94
C ASN A 167 -32.65 -6.15 -12.11
N VAL A 168 -32.10 -6.21 -13.32
CA VAL A 168 -32.83 -6.60 -14.51
C VAL A 168 -33.08 -8.11 -14.37
N PRO A 169 -34.34 -8.56 -14.25
CA PRO A 169 -34.67 -9.98 -14.14
C PRO A 169 -34.04 -10.75 -15.30
N TRP A 170 -33.67 -12.01 -15.05
CA TRP A 170 -33.07 -12.88 -16.06
C TRP A 170 -33.96 -12.99 -17.31
N GLU A 171 -35.27 -12.97 -17.10
CA GLU A 171 -36.29 -13.00 -18.13
C GLU A 171 -36.17 -11.80 -19.08
N THR A 172 -35.95 -10.60 -18.55
CA THR A 172 -35.73 -9.38 -19.36
C THR A 172 -34.44 -9.48 -20.18
N ARG A 173 -33.38 -10.07 -19.62
CA ARG A 173 -32.12 -10.30 -20.33
C ARG A 173 -32.24 -11.36 -21.42
N PHE A 174 -33.02 -12.39 -21.14
CA PHE A 174 -33.34 -13.43 -22.10
C PHE A 174 -34.18 -12.87 -23.26
N ASP A 175 -35.18 -12.05 -22.97
CA ASP A 175 -36.01 -11.38 -23.99
C ASP A 175 -35.18 -10.44 -24.87
N GLU A 176 -34.27 -9.66 -24.27
CA GLU A 176 -33.29 -8.83 -25.02
C GLU A 176 -32.44 -9.69 -25.96
N LEU A 177 -31.98 -10.86 -25.52
CA LEU A 177 -31.18 -11.79 -26.33
C LEU A 177 -32.02 -12.45 -27.44
N VAL A 178 -33.29 -12.78 -27.17
CA VAL A 178 -34.22 -13.32 -28.17
C VAL A 178 -34.48 -12.28 -29.26
N GLN A 179 -34.71 -11.01 -28.88
CA GLN A 179 -34.86 -9.91 -29.83
C GLN A 179 -33.59 -9.66 -30.64
N TYR A 180 -32.42 -9.74 -30.00
CA TYR A 180 -31.14 -9.61 -30.68
C TYR A 180 -30.95 -10.72 -31.72
N LYS A 181 -31.19 -11.98 -31.34
CA LYS A 181 -31.10 -13.13 -32.24
C LYS A 181 -32.10 -13.03 -33.40
N ALA A 182 -33.32 -12.56 -33.14
CA ALA A 182 -34.31 -12.33 -34.19
C ALA A 182 -33.85 -11.26 -35.20
N LYS A 183 -33.11 -10.24 -34.73
CA LYS A 183 -32.65 -9.12 -35.57
C LYS A 183 -31.31 -9.38 -36.27
N HIS A 184 -30.42 -10.15 -35.67
CA HIS A 184 -29.03 -10.32 -36.12
C HIS A 184 -28.70 -11.76 -36.54
N GLY A 185 -29.61 -12.72 -36.33
CA GLY A 185 -29.44 -14.12 -36.72
C GLY A 185 -28.52 -14.93 -35.81
N ASP A 186 -27.82 -14.29 -34.88
CA ASP A 186 -26.95 -14.93 -33.91
C ASP A 186 -27.05 -14.28 -32.52
N CYS A 187 -26.33 -14.85 -31.54
CA CYS A 187 -26.25 -14.32 -30.17
C CYS A 187 -24.92 -13.59 -29.91
N ASN A 188 -24.19 -13.18 -30.95
CA ASN A 188 -22.89 -12.51 -30.84
C ASN A 188 -23.09 -11.00 -30.65
N VAL A 189 -23.56 -10.60 -29.47
CA VAL A 189 -23.84 -9.20 -29.13
C VAL A 189 -22.54 -8.39 -28.98
N PRO A 190 -22.26 -7.34 -29.80
CA PRO A 190 -21.10 -6.49 -29.65
C PRO A 190 -21.15 -5.68 -28.35
N ARG A 191 -19.98 -5.50 -27.73
CA ARG A 191 -19.80 -4.77 -26.46
C ARG A 191 -20.27 -3.29 -26.49
N SER A 192 -20.49 -2.72 -27.68
CA SER A 192 -20.92 -1.33 -27.89
C SER A 192 -22.45 -1.16 -28.01
N GLN A 193 -23.24 -2.22 -27.94
CA GLN A 193 -24.66 -2.19 -28.31
C GLN A 193 -25.62 -1.58 -27.25
N GLY A 194 -25.11 -1.12 -26.11
CA GLY A 194 -25.98 -0.83 -24.96
C GLY A 194 -26.48 -2.14 -24.33
N PRO A 195 -27.39 -2.12 -23.36
CA PRO A 195 -27.30 -3.03 -22.22
C PRO A 195 -27.52 -4.50 -22.58
N LEU A 196 -26.40 -5.23 -22.66
CA LEU A 196 -26.18 -6.58 -22.12
C LEU A 196 -24.72 -6.65 -21.62
N GLY A 197 -24.49 -6.20 -20.38
CA GLY A 197 -23.20 -6.27 -19.67
C GLY A 197 -22.61 -4.92 -19.27
#